data_AF-A0A0R2K0K7-F1
#
_entry.id   AF-A0A0R2K0K7-F1
#
_cell.length_a   1.000
_cell.length_b   1.000
_cell.length_c   1.000
_cell.angle_alpha   90.00
_cell.angle_beta   90.00
_cell.angle_gamma   90.00
#
_symmetry.space_group_name_H-M   'P 1'
#
loop_
_entity.id
_entity.type
_entity.pdbx_description
1 polymer ?
#
loop_
_entity_poly.entity_id
_entity_poly.type
_entity_poly.pdbx_seq_one_letter_code
_entity_poly.pdbx_strand_id
1 'polypeptide(L)'
;MAEEYKIKLKNVTKEYDLYRTKNEKLKSFFNLSKNSDVPHFWSLKGISLTIHKGESVGIIGVNGSGKSTMSNIISGIIPQTTGFVDVRGDTSIVAISAGLKRSLTGLENIRLKGLMQGLTFEEIDAVRDDIIEFADIGDFIDQPVKDYSSGMRSRLGFAIAVHINPDILIIDEALSVGDDTFYQKCLDKINEFKTEGKTILFVSHSLKQVEMLCDRTAWIHFGDLRMIGNTEEVVNAYRQFSADFKKKTKAERSNYQKTKKQLQLNFDIKGYEQKVAKEVGQAEGLEEHEAQKATHKLFYGEVLPSKMTTASKWIILAALIVMVFFAFVSVSGHSVTKSITDPTVLLHPVYPKTTGTGQQFK
;
A
#
# COMPACT_ATOMS: atom_id res chain seq x y z
N MET A 1 -15.85 -6.13 -28.79
CA MET A 1 -16.31 -5.81 -27.42
C MET A 1 -15.10 -5.26 -26.70
N ALA A 2 -15.17 -4.07 -26.09
CA ALA A 2 -14.02 -3.53 -25.37
C ALA A 2 -13.65 -4.50 -24.25
N GLU A 3 -12.42 -5.02 -24.25
CA GLU A 3 -12.00 -6.03 -23.27
C GLU A 3 -12.18 -5.49 -21.84
N GLU A 4 -12.95 -6.20 -21.03
CA GLU A 4 -13.27 -5.82 -19.66
C GLU A 4 -12.02 -5.97 -18.78
N TYR A 5 -11.44 -4.84 -18.37
CA TYR A 5 -10.29 -4.83 -17.46
C TYR A 5 -10.72 -4.91 -16.00
N LYS A 6 -9.92 -5.58 -15.16
CA LYS A 6 -10.05 -5.60 -13.70
C LYS A 6 -9.08 -4.64 -13.02
N ILE A 7 -7.88 -4.45 -13.59
CA ILE A 7 -6.86 -3.54 -13.07
C ILE A 7 -6.30 -2.69 -14.22
N LYS A 8 -6.24 -1.38 -14.02
CA LYS A 8 -5.65 -0.44 -14.97
C LYS A 8 -4.78 0.58 -14.27
N LEU A 9 -3.50 0.54 -14.61
CA LEU A 9 -2.50 1.53 -14.21
C LEU A 9 -2.15 2.38 -15.43
N LYS A 10 -2.15 3.70 -15.27
CA LYS A 10 -1.62 4.62 -16.28
C LYS A 10 -0.61 5.57 -15.66
N ASN A 11 0.63 5.48 -16.14
CA ASN A 11 1.75 6.34 -15.75
C ASN A 11 1.94 6.45 -14.23
N VAL A 12 1.74 5.33 -13.53
CA VAL A 12 1.77 5.26 -12.07
C VAL A 12 3.20 5.43 -11.58
N THR A 13 3.39 6.40 -10.68
CA THR A 13 4.67 6.65 -10.03
C THR A 13 4.54 6.48 -8.53
N LYS A 14 5.66 6.18 -7.87
CA LYS A 14 5.72 6.13 -6.42
C LYS A 14 7.07 6.58 -5.90
N GLU A 15 7.02 7.69 -5.20
CA GLU A 15 8.12 8.30 -4.47
C GLU A 15 8.04 7.93 -2.99
N TYR A 16 9.21 7.72 -2.38
CA TYR A 16 9.36 7.58 -0.93
C TYR A 16 10.37 8.58 -0.42
N ASP A 17 9.96 9.34 0.58
CA ASP A 17 10.84 10.19 1.36
C ASP A 17 11.66 9.37 2.37
N LEU A 18 12.97 9.53 2.34
CA LEU A 18 13.93 8.93 3.27
C LEU A 18 14.16 9.86 4.47
N TYR A 19 13.09 10.13 5.22
CA TYR A 19 13.20 10.83 6.49
C TYR A 19 14.08 10.05 7.48
N ARG A 20 15.04 10.70 8.13
CA ARG A 20 15.88 10.06 9.15
C ARG A 20 15.15 9.97 10.49
N THR A 21 14.24 10.91 10.77
CA THR A 21 13.51 10.97 12.04
C THR A 21 12.04 11.34 11.88
N LYS A 22 11.19 10.95 12.86
CA LYS A 22 9.78 11.37 12.91
C LYS A 22 9.61 12.89 13.00
N ASN A 23 10.55 13.58 13.66
CA ASN A 23 10.54 15.04 13.80
C ASN A 23 10.77 15.75 12.46
N GLU A 24 11.64 15.22 11.59
CA GLU A 24 11.82 15.75 10.22
C GLU A 24 10.53 15.61 9.41
N LYS A 25 9.85 14.46 9.51
CA LYS A 25 8.55 14.23 8.86
C LYS A 25 7.50 15.25 9.30
N LEU A 26 7.40 15.52 10.61
CA LEU A 26 6.44 16.49 11.15
C LEU A 26 6.78 17.93 10.71
N LYS A 27 8.06 18.32 10.77
CA LYS A 27 8.51 19.65 10.31
C LYS A 27 8.26 19.85 8.81
N SER A 28 8.48 18.81 8.00
CA SER A 28 8.20 18.81 6.56
C SER A 28 6.69 18.94 6.28
N PHE A 29 5.86 18.18 6.99
CA PHE A 29 4.40 18.24 6.88
C PHE A 29 3.82 19.64 7.13
N PHE A 30 4.33 20.37 8.13
CA PHE A 30 3.92 21.74 8.43
C PHE A 30 4.61 22.81 7.57
N ASN A 31 5.51 22.44 6.65
CA ASN A 31 6.43 23.34 5.94
C ASN A 31 7.24 24.26 6.88
N LEU A 32 7.57 23.79 8.10
CA LEU A 32 8.38 24.52 9.08
C LEU A 32 9.88 24.39 8.82
N SER A 33 10.29 23.47 7.93
CA SER A 33 11.68 23.34 7.48
C SER A 33 11.94 24.30 6.32
N LYS A 34 12.83 25.29 6.51
CA LYS A 34 13.24 26.26 5.48
C LYS A 34 14.20 25.70 4.42
N ASN A 35 14.80 24.54 4.66
CA ASN A 35 15.70 23.86 3.74
C ASN A 35 15.87 22.41 4.20
N SER A 36 15.24 21.48 3.49
CA SER A 36 15.61 20.08 3.56
C SER A 36 15.06 19.43 2.31
N ASP A 37 15.88 19.35 1.26
CA ASP A 37 15.77 18.28 0.27
C ASP A 37 15.86 16.98 1.07
N VAL A 38 14.70 16.47 1.47
CA VAL A 38 14.60 15.15 2.08
C VAL A 38 15.05 14.22 0.97
N PRO A 39 16.09 13.38 1.20
CA PRO A 39 16.48 12.43 0.21
C PRO A 39 15.25 11.59 -0.13
N HIS A 40 14.89 11.50 -1.39
CA HIS A 40 13.74 10.74 -1.85
C HIS A 40 14.22 9.75 -2.90
N PHE A 41 13.43 8.70 -3.15
CA PHE A 41 13.69 7.80 -4.26
C PHE A 41 12.40 7.37 -4.94
N TRP A 42 12.47 7.20 -6.26
CA TRP A 42 11.35 6.72 -7.06
C TRP A 42 11.40 5.20 -7.18
N SER A 43 10.50 4.56 -6.45
CA SER A 43 10.29 3.11 -6.50
C SER A 43 9.58 2.66 -7.77
N LEU A 44 8.68 3.49 -8.32
CA LEU A 44 7.99 3.31 -9.60
C LEU A 44 8.07 4.62 -10.40
N LYS A 45 8.34 4.51 -11.70
CA LYS A 45 8.72 5.61 -12.61
C LYS A 45 7.83 5.67 -13.85
N GLY A 46 6.52 5.58 -13.66
CA GLY A 46 5.55 5.74 -14.74
C GLY A 46 5.10 4.40 -15.32
N ILE A 47 4.60 3.51 -14.46
CA ILE A 47 4.11 2.19 -14.87
C ILE A 47 2.72 2.32 -15.50
N SER A 48 2.59 1.82 -16.73
CA SER A 48 1.32 1.64 -17.41
C SER A 48 1.08 0.15 -17.67
N LEU A 49 -0.03 -0.37 -17.18
CA LEU A 49 -0.36 -1.80 -17.17
C LEU A 49 -1.87 -1.97 -17.22
N THR A 50 -2.37 -2.96 -17.96
CA THR A 50 -3.78 -3.35 -17.94
C THR A 50 -3.87 -4.87 -17.80
N ILE A 51 -4.70 -5.30 -16.85
CA ILE A 51 -4.99 -6.70 -16.54
C ILE A 51 -6.49 -6.91 -16.71
N HIS A 52 -6.85 -7.91 -17.51
CA HIS A 52 -8.20 -8.28 -17.86
C HIS A 52 -8.80 -9.25 -16.85
N LYS A 53 -10.13 -9.35 -16.86
CA LYS A 53 -10.85 -10.30 -16.02
C LYS A 53 -10.39 -11.74 -16.33
N GLY A 54 -10.15 -12.53 -15.30
CA GLY A 54 -9.73 -13.93 -15.43
C GLY A 54 -8.26 -14.14 -15.79
N GLU A 55 -7.50 -13.07 -16.09
CA GLU A 55 -6.06 -13.21 -16.34
C GLU A 55 -5.28 -13.47 -15.05
N SER A 56 -4.28 -14.35 -15.15
CA SER A 56 -3.22 -14.51 -14.15
C SER A 56 -1.95 -13.84 -14.63
N VAL A 57 -1.51 -12.79 -13.95
CA VAL A 57 -0.36 -11.97 -14.33
C VAL A 57 0.76 -12.08 -13.30
N GLY A 58 1.93 -12.53 -13.75
CA GLY A 58 3.14 -12.59 -12.95
C GLY A 58 3.84 -11.23 -12.90
N ILE A 59 4.38 -10.84 -11.74
CA ILE A 59 5.28 -9.69 -11.60
C ILE A 59 6.66 -10.20 -11.19
N ILE A 60 7.64 -10.02 -12.08
CA ILE A 60 9.03 -10.47 -11.86
C ILE A 60 10.02 -9.31 -11.87
N GLY A 61 11.20 -9.56 -11.30
CA GLY A 61 12.26 -8.56 -11.21
C GLY A 61 13.13 -8.74 -9.97
N VAL A 62 14.30 -8.10 -9.99
CA VAL A 62 15.27 -8.15 -8.89
C VAL A 62 14.73 -7.51 -7.61
N ASN A 63 15.36 -7.79 -6.46
CA ASN A 63 14.99 -7.18 -5.18
C ASN A 63 15.15 -5.66 -5.29
N GLY A 64 14.15 -4.92 -4.77
CA GLY A 64 14.11 -3.46 -4.87
C GLY A 64 13.74 -2.92 -6.25
N SER A 65 13.24 -3.76 -7.18
CA SER A 65 12.79 -3.27 -8.49
C SER A 65 11.46 -2.51 -8.45
N GLY A 66 10.65 -2.67 -7.39
CA GLY A 66 9.33 -2.03 -7.25
C GLY A 66 8.13 -2.98 -7.23
N LYS A 67 8.33 -4.31 -7.28
CA LYS A 67 7.24 -5.30 -7.36
C LYS A 67 6.22 -5.18 -6.20
N SER A 68 6.68 -5.27 -4.96
CA SER A 68 5.80 -5.16 -3.79
C SER A 68 5.19 -3.77 -3.66
N THR A 69 5.87 -2.71 -4.10
CA THR A 69 5.27 -1.37 -4.19
C THR A 69 4.09 -1.36 -5.15
N MET A 70 4.25 -1.94 -6.35
CA MET A 70 3.18 -2.04 -7.34
C MET A 70 2.02 -2.88 -6.83
N SER A 71 2.33 -4.03 -6.22
CA SER A 71 1.35 -4.91 -5.56
C SER A 71 0.53 -4.18 -4.50
N ASN A 72 1.20 -3.44 -3.60
CA ASN A 72 0.55 -2.67 -2.54
C ASN A 72 -0.30 -1.49 -3.06
N ILE A 73 0.04 -0.91 -4.22
CA ILE A 73 -0.77 0.12 -4.87
C ILE A 73 -2.04 -0.51 -5.46
N ILE A 74 -1.90 -1.65 -6.16
CA ILE A 74 -3.04 -2.38 -6.72
C ILE A 74 -3.98 -2.86 -5.61
N SER A 75 -3.43 -3.31 -4.47
CA SER A 75 -4.22 -3.77 -3.32
C SER A 75 -4.81 -2.63 -2.47
N GLY A 76 -4.58 -1.36 -2.82
CA GLY A 76 -5.04 -0.21 -2.06
C GLY A 76 -4.38 0.02 -0.69
N ILE A 77 -3.30 -0.71 -0.35
CA ILE A 77 -2.60 -0.54 0.94
C ILE A 77 -1.86 0.80 0.98
N ILE A 78 -1.27 1.20 -0.15
CA ILE A 78 -0.61 2.51 -0.29
C ILE A 78 -1.14 3.24 -1.52
N PRO A 79 -1.30 4.56 -1.47
CA PRO A 79 -1.62 5.33 -2.67
C PRO A 79 -0.37 5.51 -3.55
N GLN A 80 -0.58 5.70 -4.85
CA GLN A 80 0.42 6.19 -5.79
C GLN A 80 0.82 7.65 -5.50
N THR A 81 1.98 8.08 -6.01
CA THR A 81 2.41 9.50 -5.95
C THR A 81 1.79 10.29 -7.08
N THR A 82 1.82 9.76 -8.30
CA THR A 82 1.12 10.30 -9.47
C THR A 82 0.60 9.17 -10.34
N GLY A 83 -0.24 9.53 -11.31
CA GLY A 83 -0.84 8.62 -12.25
C GLY A 83 -2.18 8.09 -11.78
N PHE A 84 -2.76 7.24 -12.61
CA PHE A 84 -4.13 6.75 -12.45
C PHE A 84 -4.12 5.25 -12.14
N VAL A 85 -4.96 4.86 -11.18
CA VAL A 85 -5.11 3.48 -10.70
C VAL A 85 -6.60 3.20 -10.60
N ASP A 86 -7.12 2.34 -11.48
CA ASP A 86 -8.49 1.82 -11.39
C ASP A 86 -8.44 0.32 -11.15
N VAL A 87 -9.05 -0.11 -10.05
CA VAL A 87 -9.14 -1.50 -9.61
C VAL A 87 -10.62 -1.80 -9.35
N ARG A 88 -11.17 -2.74 -10.10
CA ARG A 88 -12.61 -3.00 -10.14
C ARG A 88 -12.96 -4.29 -9.44
N GLY A 89 -13.36 -4.20 -8.17
CA GLY A 89 -13.75 -5.34 -7.36
C GLY A 89 -12.83 -5.56 -6.18
N ASP A 90 -13.20 -6.52 -5.33
CA ASP A 90 -12.54 -6.72 -4.04
C ASP A 90 -11.17 -7.40 -4.20
N THR A 91 -10.16 -6.78 -3.59
CA THR A 91 -8.79 -7.30 -3.60
C THR A 91 -8.47 -8.02 -2.30
N SER A 92 -7.88 -9.21 -2.41
CA SER A 92 -7.30 -9.91 -1.26
C SER A 92 -5.80 -10.11 -1.50
N ILE A 93 -4.98 -9.70 -0.53
CA ILE A 93 -3.54 -9.85 -0.60
C ILE A 93 -3.05 -10.92 0.36
N VAL A 94 -2.31 -11.88 -0.18
CA VAL A 94 -1.55 -12.87 0.55
C VAL A 94 -0.09 -12.46 0.53
N ALA A 95 0.42 -12.04 1.68
CA ALA A 95 1.84 -11.77 1.88
C ALA A 95 2.37 -12.61 3.04
N ILE A 96 3.69 -12.85 3.08
CA ILE A 96 4.38 -13.53 4.20
C ILE A 96 3.99 -12.92 5.56
N SER A 97 3.75 -11.61 5.56
CA SER A 97 3.09 -10.90 6.66
C SER A 97 1.61 -10.76 6.33
N ALA A 98 0.79 -11.77 6.62
CA ALA A 98 -0.64 -11.78 6.25
C ALA A 98 -1.51 -10.70 6.94
N GLY A 99 -0.88 -9.71 7.57
CA GLY A 99 -1.54 -8.62 8.28
C GLY A 99 -2.39 -9.11 9.44
N LEU A 100 -2.05 -10.27 10.03
CA LEU A 100 -2.71 -10.79 11.21
C LEU A 100 -2.33 -9.95 12.43
N LYS A 101 -3.33 -9.60 13.25
CA LYS A 101 -3.14 -8.90 14.51
C LYS A 101 -2.61 -9.89 15.54
N ARG A 102 -1.33 -9.75 15.88
CA ARG A 102 -0.58 -10.66 16.76
C ARG A 102 -1.17 -10.83 18.16
N SER A 103 -1.89 -9.82 18.65
CA SER A 103 -2.51 -9.84 19.98
C SER A 103 -3.82 -10.65 20.02
N LEU A 104 -4.39 -10.97 18.87
CA LEU A 104 -5.65 -11.70 18.73
C LEU A 104 -5.40 -13.18 18.42
N THR A 105 -6.38 -14.04 18.70
CA THR A 105 -6.37 -15.46 18.33
C THR A 105 -6.53 -15.66 16.83
N GLY A 106 -6.34 -16.89 16.35
CA GLY A 106 -6.61 -17.24 14.95
C GLY A 106 -8.07 -16.98 14.56
N LEU A 107 -9.03 -17.44 15.37
CA LEU A 107 -10.47 -17.18 15.16
C LEU A 107 -10.81 -15.70 15.10
N GLU A 108 -10.27 -14.91 16.03
CA GLU A 108 -10.48 -13.46 16.05
C GLU A 108 -9.89 -12.78 14.81
N ASN A 109 -8.77 -13.30 14.28
CA ASN A 109 -8.19 -12.80 13.04
C ASN A 109 -9.03 -13.17 11.81
N ILE A 110 -9.62 -14.38 11.75
CA ILE A 110 -10.57 -14.77 10.69
C ILE A 110 -11.71 -13.76 10.66
N ARG A 111 -12.34 -13.53 11.81
CA ARG A 111 -13.45 -12.56 11.95
C ARG A 111 -13.03 -11.14 11.59
N LEU A 112 -11.92 -10.65 12.14
CA LEU A 112 -11.41 -9.31 11.85
C LEU A 112 -11.19 -9.11 10.35
N LYS A 113 -10.57 -10.08 9.68
CA LYS A 113 -10.26 -10.00 8.25
C LYS A 113 -11.51 -10.06 7.39
N GLY A 114 -12.47 -10.94 7.73
CA GLY A 114 -13.75 -10.99 7.02
C GLY A 114 -14.51 -9.66 7.12
N LEU A 115 -14.61 -9.09 8.33
CA LEU A 115 -15.24 -7.79 8.55
C LEU A 115 -14.54 -6.65 7.79
N MET A 116 -13.20 -6.65 7.75
CA MET A 116 -12.43 -5.66 6.98
C MET A 116 -12.69 -5.74 5.48
N GLN A 117 -13.15 -6.89 4.99
CA GLN A 117 -13.48 -7.15 3.59
C GLN A 117 -14.98 -6.97 3.31
N GLY A 118 -15.75 -6.49 4.28
CA GLY A 118 -17.18 -6.19 4.12
C GLY A 118 -18.11 -7.38 4.34
N LEU A 119 -17.60 -8.55 4.76
CA LEU A 119 -18.43 -9.71 5.06
C LEU A 119 -19.25 -9.50 6.33
N THR A 120 -20.47 -10.01 6.33
CA THR A 120 -21.36 -10.12 7.49
C THR A 120 -20.87 -11.22 8.45
N PHE A 121 -21.41 -11.23 9.67
CA PHE A 121 -21.11 -12.32 10.61
C PHE A 121 -21.58 -13.67 10.09
N GLU A 122 -22.75 -13.73 9.42
CA GLU A 122 -23.24 -14.99 8.85
C GLU A 122 -22.32 -15.53 7.75
N GLU A 123 -21.84 -14.67 6.85
CA GLU A 123 -20.90 -15.06 5.78
C GLU A 123 -19.56 -15.53 6.35
N ILE A 124 -19.06 -14.87 7.40
CA ILE A 124 -17.81 -15.27 8.06
C ILE A 124 -17.97 -16.64 8.71
N ASP A 125 -19.05 -16.87 9.45
CA ASP A 125 -19.29 -18.16 10.10
C ASP A 125 -19.50 -19.29 9.07
N ALA A 126 -20.03 -18.98 7.89
CA ALA A 126 -20.21 -19.96 6.81
C ALA A 126 -18.88 -20.47 6.22
N VAL A 127 -17.84 -19.63 6.15
CA VAL A 127 -16.52 -20.01 5.61
C VAL A 127 -15.48 -20.31 6.70
N ARG A 128 -15.83 -20.11 7.97
CA ARG A 128 -14.90 -20.22 9.09
C ARG A 128 -14.25 -21.60 9.18
N ASP A 129 -15.06 -22.65 9.13
CA ASP A 129 -14.57 -24.02 9.37
C ASP A 129 -13.68 -24.47 8.19
N ASP A 130 -14.02 -24.11 6.95
CA ASP A 130 -13.18 -24.32 5.77
C ASP A 130 -11.82 -23.62 5.90
N ILE A 131 -11.78 -22.40 6.43
CA ILE A 131 -10.53 -21.67 6.69
C ILE A 131 -9.67 -22.43 7.71
N ILE A 132 -10.27 -22.93 8.78
CA ILE A 132 -9.55 -23.65 9.84
C ILE A 132 -8.97 -24.95 9.30
N GLU A 133 -9.77 -25.72 8.57
CA GLU A 133 -9.36 -26.97 7.93
C GLU A 133 -8.25 -26.74 6.90
N PHE A 134 -8.38 -25.70 6.07
CA PHE A 134 -7.37 -25.36 5.08
C PHE A 134 -6.05 -24.95 5.73
N ALA A 135 -6.11 -24.11 6.78
CA ALA A 135 -4.91 -23.62 7.47
C ALA A 135 -4.12 -24.73 8.15
N ASP A 136 -4.80 -25.78 8.63
CA ASP A 136 -4.19 -26.97 9.23
C ASP A 136 -3.16 -26.62 10.32
N ILE A 137 -3.63 -25.87 11.33
CA ILE A 137 -2.83 -25.42 12.48
C ILE A 137 -3.31 -26.02 13.82
N GLY A 138 -4.33 -26.88 13.78
CA GLY A 138 -4.90 -27.55 14.95
C GLY A 138 -5.36 -26.59 16.06
N ASP A 139 -5.15 -27.00 17.32
CA ASP A 139 -5.57 -26.27 18.52
C ASP A 139 -4.95 -24.86 18.67
N PHE A 140 -3.93 -24.54 17.87
CA PHE A 140 -3.38 -23.18 17.87
C PHE A 140 -4.38 -22.14 17.36
N ILE A 141 -5.46 -22.53 16.67
CA ILE A 141 -6.48 -21.60 16.20
C ILE A 141 -7.06 -20.72 17.33
N ASP A 142 -7.14 -21.26 18.54
CA ASP A 142 -7.62 -20.56 19.74
C ASP A 142 -6.51 -19.82 20.50
N GLN A 143 -5.26 -19.95 20.06
CA GLN A 143 -4.12 -19.28 20.67
C GLN A 143 -3.82 -17.92 19.99
N PRO A 144 -3.27 -16.94 20.72
CA PRO A 144 -2.82 -15.69 20.15
C PRO A 144 -1.78 -15.87 19.02
N VAL A 145 -1.96 -15.14 17.92
CA VAL A 145 -1.08 -15.25 16.73
C VAL A 145 0.38 -14.88 17.01
N LYS A 146 0.66 -14.13 18.09
CA LYS A 146 2.03 -13.86 18.54
C LYS A 146 2.84 -15.12 18.83
N ASP A 147 2.17 -16.22 19.20
CA ASP A 147 2.76 -17.50 19.61
C ASP A 147 2.89 -18.48 18.44
N TYR A 148 2.42 -18.11 17.24
CA TYR A 148 2.50 -18.94 16.05
C TYR A 148 3.92 -18.98 15.48
N SER A 149 4.26 -20.06 14.77
CA SER A 149 5.41 -20.05 13.87
C SER A 149 5.17 -19.15 12.65
N SER A 150 6.20 -18.81 11.89
CA SER A 150 6.05 -18.10 10.61
C SER A 150 5.23 -18.90 9.59
N GLY A 151 5.39 -20.22 9.59
CA GLY A 151 4.60 -21.12 8.73
C GLY A 151 3.12 -21.04 9.07
N MET A 152 2.74 -21.21 10.33
CA MET A 152 1.33 -21.15 10.76
C MET A 152 0.68 -19.80 10.45
N ARG A 153 1.39 -18.68 10.68
CA ARG A 153 0.88 -17.35 10.30
C ARG A 153 0.61 -17.24 8.80
N SER A 154 1.50 -17.80 7.99
CA SER A 154 1.36 -17.78 6.54
C SER A 154 0.21 -18.67 6.08
N ARG A 155 0.08 -19.86 6.67
CA ARG A 155 -1.03 -20.79 6.38
C ARG A 155 -2.38 -20.18 6.68
N LEU A 156 -2.58 -19.65 7.89
CA LEU A 156 -3.82 -18.98 8.28
C LEU A 156 -4.09 -17.76 7.40
N GLY A 157 -3.05 -16.98 7.11
CA GLY A 157 -3.14 -15.82 6.22
C GLY A 157 -3.63 -16.18 4.81
N PHE A 158 -3.05 -17.22 4.22
CA PHE A 158 -3.46 -17.74 2.93
C PHE A 158 -4.88 -18.30 2.99
N ALA A 159 -5.19 -19.12 3.99
CA ALA A 159 -6.50 -19.73 4.18
C ALA A 159 -7.61 -18.68 4.24
N ILE A 160 -7.45 -17.63 5.06
CA ILE A 160 -8.39 -16.51 5.11
C ILE A 160 -8.53 -15.88 3.73
N ALA A 161 -7.41 -15.51 3.10
CA ALA A 161 -7.41 -14.74 1.87
C ALA A 161 -8.08 -15.44 0.68
N VAL A 162 -8.07 -16.79 0.65
CA VAL A 162 -8.68 -17.59 -0.42
C VAL A 162 -10.12 -18.05 -0.13
N HIS A 163 -10.60 -17.98 1.10
CA HIS A 163 -11.99 -18.35 1.42
C HIS A 163 -12.93 -17.13 1.53
N ILE A 164 -12.39 -15.91 1.60
CA ILE A 164 -13.19 -14.67 1.48
C ILE A 164 -13.64 -14.36 0.03
N ASN A 165 -13.35 -15.25 -0.93
CA ASN A 165 -13.80 -15.20 -2.32
C ASN A 165 -13.59 -13.84 -3.05
N PRO A 166 -12.35 -13.32 -3.10
CA PRO A 166 -12.07 -12.03 -3.74
C PRO A 166 -12.29 -12.07 -5.26
N ASP A 167 -12.47 -10.90 -5.87
CA ASP A 167 -12.43 -10.76 -7.33
C ASP A 167 -10.99 -10.80 -7.88
N ILE A 168 -10.07 -10.24 -7.09
CA ILE A 168 -8.66 -10.09 -7.42
C ILE A 168 -7.81 -10.68 -6.29
N LEU A 169 -7.10 -11.76 -6.57
CA LEU A 169 -6.18 -12.39 -5.63
C LEU A 169 -4.75 -11.96 -5.91
N ILE A 170 -4.10 -11.34 -4.93
CA ILE A 170 -2.72 -10.87 -5.02
C ILE A 170 -1.85 -11.76 -4.13
N ILE A 171 -0.82 -12.38 -4.69
CA ILE A 171 0.07 -13.30 -3.96
C ILE A 171 1.49 -12.75 -4.02
N ASP A 172 2.01 -12.26 -2.88
CA ASP A 172 3.35 -11.67 -2.75
C ASP A 172 4.26 -12.58 -1.92
N GLU A 173 5.08 -13.38 -2.64
CA GLU A 173 6.07 -14.32 -2.08
C GLU A 173 5.51 -15.33 -1.05
N ALA A 174 4.19 -15.53 -1.04
CA ALA A 174 3.49 -16.30 -0.01
C ALA A 174 3.35 -17.80 -0.31
N LEU A 175 3.82 -18.29 -1.45
CA LEU A 175 3.77 -19.73 -1.77
C LEU A 175 4.98 -20.52 -1.27
N SER A 176 6.05 -19.86 -0.82
CA SER A 176 7.26 -20.54 -0.33
C SER A 176 7.24 -20.83 1.18
N VAL A 177 6.08 -20.67 1.82
CA VAL A 177 5.90 -20.79 3.27
C VAL A 177 4.94 -21.94 3.58
N GLY A 178 5.50 -23.08 3.99
CA GLY A 178 4.72 -24.29 4.28
C GLY A 178 5.53 -25.57 4.04
N ASP A 179 4.87 -26.71 4.17
CA ASP A 179 5.36 -27.99 3.67
C ASP A 179 4.82 -28.22 2.25
N ASP A 180 5.30 -29.27 1.59
CA ASP A 180 4.89 -29.61 0.22
C ASP A 180 3.39 -29.90 0.12
N THR A 181 2.79 -30.47 1.17
CA THR A 181 1.34 -30.77 1.22
C THR A 181 0.51 -29.48 1.18
N PHE A 182 0.85 -28.51 2.02
CA PHE A 182 0.18 -27.20 2.03
C PHE A 182 0.43 -26.43 0.74
N TYR A 183 1.64 -26.54 0.16
CA TYR A 183 1.93 -25.95 -1.14
C TYR A 183 1.00 -26.48 -2.24
N GLN A 184 0.75 -27.80 -2.30
CA GLN A 184 -0.22 -28.37 -3.25
C GLN A 184 -1.64 -27.84 -3.01
N LYS A 185 -2.12 -27.79 -1.76
CA LYS A 185 -3.42 -27.18 -1.43
C LYS A 185 -3.53 -25.75 -1.96
N CYS A 186 -2.48 -24.95 -1.83
CA CYS A 186 -2.44 -23.58 -2.37
C CYS A 186 -2.52 -23.55 -3.89
N LEU A 187 -1.80 -24.44 -4.59
CA LEU A 187 -1.83 -24.52 -6.06
C LEU A 187 -3.22 -24.93 -6.56
N ASP A 188 -3.83 -25.92 -5.93
CA ASP A 188 -5.17 -26.39 -6.29
C ASP A 188 -6.20 -25.26 -6.15
N LYS A 189 -6.15 -24.52 -5.04
CA LYS A 189 -7.04 -23.38 -4.83
C LYS A 189 -6.80 -22.23 -5.82
N ILE A 190 -5.55 -21.98 -6.20
CA ILE A 190 -5.22 -21.00 -7.24
C ILE A 190 -5.80 -21.44 -8.59
N ASN A 191 -5.68 -22.71 -8.95
CA ASN A 191 -6.23 -23.24 -10.20
C ASN A 191 -7.77 -23.22 -10.21
N GLU A 192 -8.41 -23.47 -9.07
CA GLU A 192 -9.85 -23.29 -8.90
C GLU A 192 -10.26 -21.84 -9.21
N PHE A 193 -9.58 -20.86 -8.60
CA PHE A 193 -9.82 -19.44 -8.88
C PHE A 193 -9.61 -19.04 -10.35
N LYS A 194 -8.57 -19.60 -10.99
CA LYS A 194 -8.38 -19.41 -12.44
C LYS A 194 -9.58 -19.93 -13.23
N THR A 195 -10.09 -21.10 -12.86
CA THR A 195 -11.24 -21.75 -13.53
C THR A 195 -12.54 -20.96 -13.32
N GLU A 196 -12.70 -20.34 -12.15
CA GLU A 196 -13.80 -19.42 -11.83
C GLU A 196 -13.70 -18.07 -12.54
N GLY A 197 -12.60 -17.80 -13.25
CA GLY A 197 -12.38 -16.53 -13.94
C GLY A 197 -12.04 -15.37 -13.01
N LYS A 198 -11.48 -15.66 -11.82
CA LYS A 198 -10.90 -14.64 -10.94
C LYS A 198 -9.58 -14.11 -11.51
N THR A 199 -9.27 -12.86 -11.23
CA THR A 199 -8.00 -12.25 -11.67
C THR A 199 -6.93 -12.50 -10.62
N ILE A 200 -5.74 -12.94 -11.04
CA ILE A 200 -4.65 -13.28 -10.12
C ILE A 200 -3.43 -12.41 -10.44
N LEU A 201 -2.85 -11.79 -9.42
CA LEU A 201 -1.59 -11.07 -9.51
C LEU A 201 -0.53 -11.82 -8.69
N PHE A 202 0.45 -12.39 -9.38
CA PHE A 202 1.43 -13.27 -8.75
C PHE A 202 2.81 -12.60 -8.70
N VAL A 203 3.23 -12.13 -7.53
CA VAL A 203 4.56 -11.54 -7.31
C VAL A 203 5.49 -12.60 -6.74
N SER A 204 6.47 -13.02 -7.54
CA SER A 204 7.39 -14.07 -7.13
C SER A 204 8.79 -13.88 -7.72
N HIS A 205 9.77 -14.36 -6.95
CA HIS A 205 11.15 -14.56 -7.42
C HIS A 205 11.37 -15.93 -8.08
N SER A 206 10.42 -16.86 -7.94
CA SER A 206 10.46 -18.18 -8.55
C SER A 206 9.89 -18.14 -9.96
N LEU A 207 10.77 -18.11 -10.96
CA LEU A 207 10.36 -18.10 -12.38
C LEU A 207 9.55 -19.35 -12.75
N LYS A 208 9.85 -20.50 -12.16
CA LYS A 208 9.12 -21.76 -12.38
C LYS A 208 7.65 -21.65 -11.94
N GLN A 209 7.38 -20.99 -10.80
CA GLN A 209 6.01 -20.76 -10.33
C GLN A 209 5.28 -19.79 -11.26
N VAL A 210 5.96 -18.73 -11.70
CA VAL A 210 5.39 -17.77 -12.65
C VAL A 210 5.02 -18.45 -13.96
N GLU A 211 5.91 -19.27 -14.52
CA GLU A 211 5.64 -20.05 -15.75
C GLU A 211 4.47 -21.04 -15.61
N MET A 212 4.27 -21.60 -14.43
CA MET A 212 3.21 -22.56 -14.17
C MET A 212 1.84 -21.90 -13.97
N LEU A 213 1.80 -20.73 -13.34
CA LEU A 213 0.56 -20.12 -12.84
C LEU A 213 0.08 -18.92 -13.65
N CYS A 214 0.95 -18.26 -14.41
CA CYS A 214 0.64 -17.00 -15.07
C CYS A 214 0.50 -17.17 -16.58
N ASP A 215 -0.43 -16.42 -17.16
CA ASP A 215 -0.68 -16.36 -18.60
C ASP A 215 0.18 -15.26 -19.24
N ARG A 216 0.33 -14.14 -18.51
CA ARG A 216 1.18 -13.00 -18.86
C ARG A 216 2.13 -12.66 -17.74
N THR A 217 3.21 -11.96 -18.05
CA THR A 217 4.18 -11.53 -17.04
C THR A 217 4.68 -10.12 -17.31
N ALA A 218 4.76 -9.32 -16.25
CA ALA A 218 5.34 -7.99 -16.22
C ALA A 218 6.71 -8.05 -15.55
N TRP A 219 7.75 -7.68 -16.28
CA TRP A 219 9.10 -7.53 -15.76
C TRP A 219 9.34 -6.08 -15.32
N ILE A 220 9.47 -5.89 -14.01
CA ILE A 220 9.81 -4.61 -13.40
C ILE A 220 11.31 -4.54 -13.10
N HIS A 221 11.94 -3.44 -13.51
CA HIS A 221 13.37 -3.22 -13.38
C HIS A 221 13.68 -1.80 -12.89
N PHE A 222 14.09 -1.65 -11.63
CA PHE A 222 14.40 -0.35 -11.00
C PHE A 222 13.32 0.72 -11.22
N GLY A 223 12.06 0.35 -11.03
CA GLY A 223 10.90 1.23 -11.14
C GLY A 223 10.35 1.40 -12.55
N ASP A 224 10.94 0.79 -13.57
CA ASP A 224 10.41 0.78 -14.94
C ASP A 224 9.73 -0.56 -15.26
N LEU A 225 8.63 -0.52 -16.02
CA LEU A 225 8.08 -1.71 -16.68
C LEU A 225 8.92 -1.97 -17.93
N ARG A 226 9.84 -2.94 -17.83
CA ARG A 226 10.80 -3.22 -18.89
C ARG A 226 10.20 -4.07 -20.01
N MET A 227 9.31 -4.99 -19.66
CA MET A 227 8.64 -5.87 -20.62
C MET A 227 7.33 -6.37 -20.02
N ILE A 228 6.33 -6.52 -20.86
CA ILE A 228 5.07 -7.21 -20.54
C ILE A 228 4.62 -7.99 -21.77
N GLY A 229 4.15 -9.21 -21.56
CA GLY A 229 3.71 -10.07 -22.64
C GLY A 229 3.39 -11.47 -22.15
N ASN A 230 3.41 -12.44 -23.07
CA ASN A 230 3.28 -13.85 -22.74
C ASN A 230 4.36 -14.26 -21.71
N THR A 231 3.98 -15.09 -20.73
CA THR A 231 4.87 -15.46 -19.65
C THR A 231 6.16 -16.12 -20.12
N GLU A 232 6.11 -17.03 -21.08
CA GLU A 232 7.31 -17.74 -21.56
C GLU A 232 8.34 -16.77 -22.18
N GLU A 233 7.87 -15.85 -23.02
CA GLU A 233 8.70 -14.85 -23.69
C GLU A 233 9.41 -13.94 -22.66
N VAL A 234 8.64 -13.39 -21.72
CA VAL A 234 9.15 -12.45 -20.72
C VAL A 234 10.10 -13.13 -19.74
N VAL A 235 9.78 -14.36 -19.32
CA VAL A 235 10.65 -15.15 -18.42
C VAL A 235 11.95 -15.49 -19.12
N ASN A 236 11.94 -15.86 -20.40
CA ASN A 236 13.15 -16.14 -21.17
C ASN A 236 14.02 -14.88 -21.33
N ALA A 237 13.44 -13.72 -21.64
CA ALA A 237 14.16 -12.46 -21.68
C ALA A 237 14.80 -12.11 -20.31
N TYR A 238 14.07 -12.36 -19.20
CA TYR A 238 14.59 -12.14 -17.86
C TYR A 238 15.72 -13.11 -17.48
N ARG A 239 15.63 -14.38 -17.89
CA ARG A 239 16.68 -15.40 -17.70
C ARG A 239 17.96 -15.01 -18.42
N GLN A 240 17.86 -14.58 -19.68
CA GLN A 240 18.99 -14.09 -20.47
C GLN A 240 19.66 -12.90 -19.77
N PHE A 241 18.88 -11.89 -19.38
CA PHE A 241 19.38 -10.76 -18.60
C PHE A 241 20.10 -11.19 -17.32
N SER A 242 19.52 -12.12 -16.57
CA SER A 242 20.09 -12.63 -15.33
C SER A 242 21.41 -13.40 -15.56
N ALA A 243 21.48 -14.20 -16.62
CA ALA A 243 22.69 -14.91 -17.01
C ALA A 243 23.80 -13.94 -17.42
N ASP A 244 23.49 -12.94 -18.24
CA ASP A 244 24.45 -11.92 -18.67
C ASP A 244 24.91 -11.03 -17.52
N PHE A 245 24.00 -10.71 -16.59
CA PHE A 245 24.35 -9.98 -15.39
C PHE A 245 25.30 -10.78 -14.47
N LYS A 246 25.12 -12.11 -14.37
CA LYS A 246 26.01 -12.99 -13.59
C LYS A 246 27.41 -13.11 -14.18
N LYS A 247 27.55 -13.05 -15.51
CA LYS A 247 28.86 -13.08 -16.21
C LYS A 247 29.71 -11.84 -15.94
N LYS A 248 29.10 -10.71 -15.54
CA LYS A 248 29.81 -9.46 -15.25
C LYS A 248 30.69 -9.56 -14.00
N THR A 249 31.82 -8.86 -14.02
CA THR A 249 32.70 -8.71 -12.87
C THR A 249 31.96 -8.06 -11.70
N LYS A 250 32.49 -8.22 -10.48
CA LYS A 250 31.91 -7.58 -9.28
C LYS A 250 31.86 -6.05 -9.41
N ALA A 251 32.89 -5.46 -10.03
CA ALA A 251 32.97 -4.02 -10.27
C ALA A 251 31.87 -3.53 -11.23
N GLU A 252 31.68 -4.21 -12.36
CA GLU A 252 30.64 -3.88 -13.33
C GLU A 252 29.23 -4.04 -12.76
N ARG A 253 28.98 -5.12 -12.00
CA ARG A 253 27.68 -5.32 -11.32
C ARG A 253 27.39 -4.21 -10.33
N SER A 254 28.38 -3.83 -9.52
CA SER A 254 28.26 -2.72 -8.57
C SER A 254 28.01 -1.39 -9.28
N ASN A 255 28.75 -1.11 -10.36
CA ASN A 255 28.56 0.10 -11.15
C ASN A 255 27.16 0.16 -11.77
N TYR A 256 26.71 -0.95 -12.39
CA TYR A 256 25.36 -1.06 -12.95
C TYR A 256 24.26 -0.77 -11.92
N GLN A 257 24.37 -1.37 -10.73
CA GLN A 257 23.42 -1.13 -9.65
C GLN A 257 23.45 0.33 -9.17
N LYS A 258 24.64 0.93 -9.02
CA LYS A 258 24.77 2.34 -8.64
C LYS A 258 24.12 3.25 -9.67
N THR A 259 24.42 3.07 -10.96
CA THR A 259 23.82 3.85 -12.05
C THR A 259 22.30 3.74 -12.05
N LYS A 260 21.75 2.52 -11.93
CA LYS A 260 20.30 2.32 -11.90
C LYS A 260 19.63 2.94 -10.68
N LYS A 261 20.25 2.85 -9.49
CA LYS A 261 19.77 3.55 -8.29
C LYS A 261 19.84 5.07 -8.44
N GLN A 262 20.89 5.61 -9.04
CA GLN A 262 20.98 7.05 -9.31
C GLN A 262 19.87 7.52 -10.27
N LEU A 263 19.50 6.72 -11.27
CA LEU A 263 18.35 7.01 -12.12
C LEU A 263 17.01 6.99 -11.36
N GLN A 264 16.89 6.20 -10.28
CA GLN A 264 15.72 6.23 -9.40
C GLN A 264 15.71 7.47 -8.50
N LEU A 265 16.86 7.98 -8.08
CA LEU A 265 16.96 9.20 -7.29
C LEU A 265 16.68 10.44 -8.16
N ASN A 266 17.26 10.48 -9.35
CA ASN A 266 17.21 11.65 -10.25
C ASN A 266 16.04 11.61 -11.23
N PHE A 267 15.00 10.81 -10.98
CA PHE A 267 13.85 10.74 -11.86
C PHE A 267 13.07 12.06 -11.81
N ASP A 268 13.05 12.78 -12.93
CA ASP A 268 12.34 14.04 -13.05
C ASP A 268 10.88 13.80 -13.47
N ILE A 269 9.98 13.89 -12.49
CA ILE A 269 8.55 13.73 -12.72
C ILE A 269 7.97 14.79 -13.67
N LYS A 270 8.47 16.03 -13.64
CA LYS A 270 7.95 17.11 -14.49
C LYS A 270 8.37 16.91 -15.94
N GLY A 271 9.63 16.56 -16.16
CA GLY A 271 10.12 16.19 -17.48
C GLY A 271 9.40 14.96 -18.03
N TYR A 272 9.10 13.97 -17.19
CA TYR A 272 8.30 12.81 -17.58
C TYR A 272 6.85 13.18 -17.94
N GLU A 273 6.18 14.02 -17.15
CA GLU A 273 4.83 14.54 -17.45
C GLU A 273 4.80 15.26 -18.81
N GLN A 274 5.77 16.14 -19.09
CA GLN A 274 5.89 16.84 -20.37
C GLN A 274 6.08 15.87 -21.54
N LYS A 275 6.88 14.81 -21.34
CA LYS A 275 7.07 13.78 -22.35
C LYS A 275 5.75 13.06 -22.66
N VAL A 276 5.01 12.67 -21.63
CA VAL A 276 3.70 12.01 -21.79
C VAL A 276 2.69 12.96 -22.46
N ALA A 277 2.68 14.24 -22.11
CA ALA A 277 1.81 15.24 -22.74
C ALA A 277 2.08 15.36 -24.25
N LYS A 278 3.34 15.34 -24.67
CA LYS A 278 3.70 15.33 -26.09
C LYS A 278 3.23 14.06 -26.80
N GLU A 279 3.40 12.89 -26.18
CA GLU A 279 2.94 11.61 -26.74
C GLU A 279 1.41 11.57 -26.89
N VAL A 280 0.67 12.06 -25.88
CA VAL A 280 -0.80 12.16 -25.93
C VAL A 280 -1.26 13.16 -26.99
N GLY A 281 -0.64 14.35 -27.05
CA GLY A 281 -0.97 15.36 -28.06
C GLY A 281 -0.78 14.84 -29.49
N GLN A 282 0.29 14.09 -29.74
CA GLN A 282 0.54 13.45 -31.04
C GLN A 282 -0.47 12.34 -31.37
N ALA A 283 -0.84 11.52 -30.38
CA ALA A 283 -1.75 10.39 -30.58
C ALA A 283 -3.21 10.83 -30.79
N GLU A 284 -3.64 11.87 -30.09
CA GLU A 284 -5.04 12.35 -30.09
C GLU A 284 -5.26 13.60 -30.96
N GLY A 285 -4.19 14.18 -31.54
CA GLY A 285 -4.28 15.39 -32.36
C GLY A 285 -4.66 16.64 -31.56
N LEU A 286 -4.30 16.67 -30.28
CA LEU A 286 -4.62 17.77 -29.36
C LEU A 286 -3.58 18.90 -29.44
N GLU A 287 -4.04 20.13 -29.24
CA GLU A 287 -3.15 21.28 -29.03
C GLU A 287 -2.30 21.09 -27.76
N GLU A 288 -1.09 21.67 -27.74
CA GLU A 288 -0.12 21.43 -26.66
C GLU A 288 -0.70 21.73 -25.27
N HIS A 289 -1.45 22.82 -25.12
CA HIS A 289 -2.07 23.20 -23.86
C HIS A 289 -3.16 22.20 -23.42
N GLU A 290 -3.94 21.66 -24.36
CA GLU A 290 -4.99 20.67 -24.06
C GLU A 290 -4.38 19.33 -23.64
N ALA A 291 -3.34 18.90 -24.35
CA ALA A 291 -2.58 17.70 -24.00
C ALA A 291 -1.93 17.83 -22.62
N GLN A 292 -1.29 18.96 -22.32
CA GLN A 292 -0.72 19.23 -20.99
C GLN A 292 -1.79 19.17 -19.89
N LYS A 293 -2.95 19.81 -20.09
CA LYS A 293 -4.05 19.80 -19.12
C LYS A 293 -4.62 18.39 -18.91
N ALA A 294 -4.80 17.62 -19.98
CA ALA A 294 -5.29 16.25 -19.92
C ALA A 294 -4.30 15.34 -19.18
N THR A 295 -3.01 15.44 -19.49
CA THR A 295 -1.95 14.68 -18.80
C THR A 295 -1.83 15.08 -17.34
N HIS A 296 -1.91 16.38 -17.02
CA HIS A 296 -1.89 16.84 -15.63
C HIS A 296 -3.05 16.26 -14.82
N LYS A 297 -4.26 16.27 -15.40
CA LYS A 297 -5.44 15.65 -14.79
C LYS A 297 -5.25 14.14 -14.59
N LEU A 298 -4.66 13.44 -15.55
CA LEU A 298 -4.34 12.01 -15.42
C LEU A 298 -3.35 11.74 -14.27
N PHE A 299 -2.37 12.62 -14.08
CA PHE A 299 -1.33 12.43 -13.09
C PHE A 299 -1.78 12.75 -11.66
N TYR A 300 -2.64 13.75 -11.49
CA TYR A 300 -2.95 14.30 -10.17
C TYR A 300 -4.44 14.28 -9.80
N GLY A 301 -5.33 13.91 -10.72
CA GLY A 301 -6.79 13.99 -10.53
C GLY A 301 -7.32 13.09 -9.40
N GLU A 302 -6.71 11.93 -9.18
CA GLU A 302 -7.11 10.95 -8.15
C GLU A 302 -6.13 10.88 -6.98
N VAL A 303 -5.09 11.72 -6.98
CA VAL A 303 -4.04 11.69 -5.96
C VAL A 303 -4.44 12.54 -4.77
N LEU A 304 -4.40 11.95 -3.57
CA LEU A 304 -4.58 12.70 -2.34
C LEU A 304 -3.38 13.64 -2.09
N PRO A 305 -3.61 14.94 -1.81
CA PRO A 305 -2.53 15.89 -1.60
C PRO A 305 -1.70 15.51 -0.35
N SER A 306 -0.39 15.35 -0.54
CA SER A 306 0.55 14.97 0.52
C SER A 306 0.86 16.08 1.54
N LYS A 307 0.55 17.34 1.18
CA LYS A 307 0.79 18.52 2.01
C LYS A 307 -0.52 19.24 2.32
N MET A 308 -0.62 19.76 3.54
CA MET A 308 -1.74 20.58 3.92
C MET A 308 -1.81 21.86 3.09
N THR A 309 -2.99 22.16 2.57
CA THR A 309 -3.30 23.46 1.97
C THR A 309 -3.18 24.58 3.03
N THR A 310 -2.95 25.81 2.60
CA THR A 310 -2.93 26.98 3.48
C THR A 310 -4.23 27.15 4.26
N ALA A 311 -5.38 26.87 3.63
CA ALA A 311 -6.67 26.88 4.29
C ALA A 311 -6.74 25.86 5.43
N SER A 312 -6.33 24.61 5.17
CA SER A 312 -6.26 23.57 6.20
C SER A 312 -5.36 23.98 7.38
N LYS A 313 -4.25 24.69 7.11
CA LYS A 313 -3.35 25.19 8.17
C LYS A 313 -4.04 26.21 9.08
N TRP A 314 -4.75 27.18 8.52
CA TRP A 314 -5.50 28.16 9.29
C TRP A 314 -6.63 27.53 10.12
N ILE A 315 -7.32 26.54 9.56
CA ILE A 315 -8.35 25.79 10.28
C ILE A 315 -7.76 25.06 11.49
N ILE A 316 -6.63 24.33 11.31
CA ILE A 316 -5.97 23.64 12.43
C ILE A 316 -5.46 24.64 13.47
N LEU A 317 -4.87 25.76 13.05
CA LEU A 317 -4.40 26.80 13.96
C LEU A 317 -5.55 27.39 14.78
N ALA A 318 -6.67 27.70 14.13
CA ALA A 318 -7.87 28.19 14.80
C ALA A 318 -8.41 27.17 15.81
N ALA A 319 -8.49 25.89 15.42
CA ALA A 319 -8.91 24.81 16.32
C ALA A 319 -7.96 24.64 17.52
N LEU A 320 -6.65 24.78 17.31
CA LEU A 320 -5.66 24.73 18.39
C LEU A 320 -5.84 25.92 19.36
N ILE A 321 -6.03 27.13 18.84
CA ILE A 321 -6.27 28.33 19.65
C ILE A 321 -7.54 28.17 20.49
N VAL A 322 -8.61 27.66 19.87
CA VAL A 322 -9.88 27.37 20.57
C VAL A 322 -9.68 26.30 21.65
N MET A 323 -8.97 25.21 21.34
CA MET A 323 -8.68 24.14 22.31
C MET A 323 -7.86 24.66 23.49
N VAL A 324 -6.82 25.45 23.23
CA VAL A 324 -5.99 26.08 24.27
C VAL A 324 -6.84 27.04 25.11
N PHE A 325 -7.68 27.87 24.47
CA PHE A 325 -8.60 28.75 25.18
C PHE A 325 -9.51 27.97 26.14
N PHE A 326 -10.16 26.90 25.68
CA PHE A 326 -11.02 26.07 26.53
C PHE A 326 -10.24 25.34 27.64
N ALA A 327 -9.00 24.93 27.38
CA ALA A 327 -8.13 24.37 28.42
C ALA A 327 -7.84 25.42 29.51
N PHE A 328 -7.52 26.66 29.14
CA PHE A 328 -7.32 27.77 30.09
C PHE A 328 -8.60 28.15 30.83
N VAL A 329 -9.76 28.17 30.17
CA VAL A 329 -11.06 28.38 30.82
C VAL A 329 -11.31 27.29 31.87
N SER A 330 -11.08 26.02 31.51
CA SER A 330 -11.24 24.89 32.41
C SER A 330 -10.28 24.93 33.61
N VAL A 331 -9.04 25.37 33.42
CA VAL A 331 -8.03 25.46 34.49
C VAL A 331 -8.26 26.67 35.40
N SER A 332 -8.67 27.80 34.82
CA SER A 332 -8.89 29.05 35.57
C SER A 332 -10.18 29.04 36.40
N GLY A 333 -11.13 28.15 36.07
CA GLY A 333 -12.39 27.98 36.79
C GLY A 333 -13.43 29.08 36.51
N HIS A 334 -13.21 29.94 35.51
CA HIS A 334 -14.17 30.97 35.09
C HIS A 334 -15.12 30.46 34.02
N SER A 335 -16.27 31.13 33.85
CA SER A 335 -17.20 30.81 32.77
C SER A 335 -16.63 31.24 31.42
N VAL A 336 -16.95 30.48 30.37
CA VAL A 336 -16.57 30.78 28.98
C VAL A 336 -16.88 32.23 28.61
N THR A 337 -18.08 32.70 28.96
CA THR A 337 -18.54 34.07 28.67
C THR A 337 -17.64 35.13 29.29
N LYS A 338 -17.22 34.92 30.55
CA LYS A 338 -16.35 35.87 31.27
C LYS A 338 -14.94 35.89 30.68
N SER A 339 -14.42 34.73 30.29
CA SER A 339 -13.10 34.60 29.65
C SER A 339 -13.06 35.17 28.22
N ILE A 340 -14.20 35.26 27.53
CA ILE A 340 -14.32 35.95 26.24
C ILE A 340 -14.33 37.47 26.43
N THR A 341 -15.05 37.98 27.44
CA THR A 341 -15.16 39.43 27.69
C THR A 341 -13.94 40.04 28.37
N ASP A 342 -13.24 39.25 29.20
CA ASP A 342 -12.01 39.67 29.88
C ASP A 342 -10.98 38.52 29.86
N PRO A 343 -10.11 38.49 28.85
CA PRO A 343 -9.12 37.43 28.68
C PRO A 343 -8.05 37.39 29.80
N THR A 344 -7.85 38.48 30.53
CA THR A 344 -6.82 38.56 31.59
C THR A 344 -7.12 37.61 32.76
N VAL A 345 -8.40 37.29 32.94
CA VAL A 345 -8.94 36.37 33.93
C VAL A 345 -8.40 34.95 33.79
N LEU A 346 -7.98 34.55 32.58
CA LEU A 346 -7.38 33.24 32.32
C LEU A 346 -6.00 33.05 32.99
N LEU A 347 -5.29 34.15 33.28
CA LEU A 347 -3.99 34.14 33.97
C LEU A 347 -4.13 34.17 35.50
N HIS A 348 -5.35 34.37 36.01
CA HIS A 348 -5.65 34.48 37.43
C HIS A 348 -6.65 33.38 37.85
N PRO A 349 -6.16 32.16 38.14
CA PRO A 349 -7.01 31.06 38.56
C PRO A 349 -7.74 31.43 39.85
N VAL A 350 -9.05 31.20 39.89
CA VAL A 350 -9.83 31.32 41.12
C VAL A 350 -9.70 30.02 41.89
N TYR A 351 -8.84 30.04 42.91
CA TYR A 351 -8.84 28.97 43.90
C TYR A 351 -10.13 29.07 44.73
N PRO A 352 -10.86 27.96 44.92
CA PRO A 352 -11.98 27.97 45.85
C PRO A 352 -11.45 28.38 47.22
N LYS A 353 -12.00 29.47 47.79
CA LYS A 353 -11.76 29.79 49.19
C LYS A 353 -12.19 28.56 49.99
N THR A 354 -11.25 27.91 50.67
CA THR A 354 -11.55 26.96 51.73
C THR A 354 -12.33 27.73 52.79
N THR A 355 -13.65 27.71 52.69
CA THR A 355 -14.51 28.09 53.80
C THR A 355 -14.29 27.07 54.89
N GLY A 356 -13.48 27.44 55.88
CA GLY A 356 -13.33 26.71 57.12
C GLY A 356 -14.69 26.58 57.78
N THR A 357 -15.32 25.42 57.61
CA THR A 357 -16.33 24.91 58.52
C THR A 357 -15.81 23.56 58.99
N GLY A 358 -15.18 23.57 60.17
CA GLY A 358 -14.82 22.35 60.87
C GLY A 358 -16.09 21.54 61.11
N GLN A 359 -16.19 20.39 60.44
CA GLN A 359 -17.09 19.32 60.85
C GLN A 359 -16.27 18.33 61.67
N GLN A 360 -16.45 18.40 62.99
CA GLN A 360 -16.15 17.30 63.89
C GLN A 360 -16.99 16.10 63.47
N PHE A 361 -16.35 14.98 63.12
CA PHE A 361 -17.00 13.68 63.13
C PHE A 361 -16.68 13.00 64.47
N LYS A 362 -17.73 12.70 65.22
CA LYS A 362 -17.76 11.73 66.32
C LYS A 362 -17.75 10.32 65.77
#